data_AF-A0A536FY93-F1
#
_entry.id   AF-A0A536FY93-F1
#
_cell.length_a   1.000
_cell.length_b   1.000
_cell.length_c   1.000
_cell.angle_alpha   90.00
_cell.angle_beta   90.00
_cell.angle_gamma   90.00
#
_symmetry.space_group_name_H-M   'P 1'
#
loop_
_entity.id
_entity.type
_entity.pdbx_description
1 polymer ?
#
loop_
_entity_poly.entity_id
_entity_poly.type
_entity_poly.pdbx_seq_one_letter_code
_entity_poly.pdbx_strand_id
1 'polypeptide(L)' 'VCAIFDLDRSLTGHDLLAPGAPIRLEPRPIGEPRPDIVEGPRVGIAYAGEPWASKPWRLWIAGNPSVSRPRPIA' A
#
# COMPACT_ATOMS: atom_id res chain seq x y z
N VAL A 1 2.47 -9.27 2.24
CA VAL A 1 3.51 -8.30 2.66
C VAL A 1 3.80 -8.46 4.15
N CYS A 2 2.85 -8.23 5.07
CA CYS A 2 3.16 -8.32 6.52
C CYS A 2 3.86 -9.62 6.94
N ALA A 3 3.30 -10.78 6.58
CA ALA A 3 3.86 -12.08 6.99
C ALA A 3 5.30 -12.34 6.50
N ILE A 4 5.69 -11.85 5.30
CA ILE A 4 7.05 -12.09 4.78
C ILE A 4 8.10 -11.21 5.47
N PHE A 5 7.67 -10.10 6.08
CA PHE A 5 8.52 -9.17 6.82
C PHE A 5 8.33 -9.27 8.33
N ASP A 6 7.65 -10.32 8.81
CA ASP A 6 7.34 -10.53 10.23
C ASP A 6 6.66 -9.32 10.92
N LEU A 7 5.78 -8.64 10.17
CA LEU A 7 5.04 -7.49 10.69
C LEU A 7 3.79 -7.96 11.40
N ASP A 8 3.73 -7.75 12.71
CA ASP A 8 2.57 -8.06 13.54
C ASP A 8 2.02 -6.82 14.26
N ARG A 9 1.08 -7.04 15.20
CA ARG A 9 0.40 -5.96 15.92
C ARG A 9 1.27 -5.32 17.01
N SER A 10 2.34 -5.95 17.47
CA SER A 10 3.25 -5.36 18.47
C SER A 10 3.90 -4.07 17.96
N LEU A 11 3.99 -3.93 16.64
CA LEU A 11 4.56 -2.78 15.95
C LEU A 11 3.56 -1.63 15.72
N THR A 12 2.31 -1.78 16.17
CA THR A 12 1.28 -0.74 16.04
C THR A 12 1.71 0.53 16.80
N GLY A 13 1.60 1.69 16.16
CA GLY A 13 1.96 2.98 16.77
C GLY A 13 3.47 3.28 16.85
N HIS A 14 4.33 2.38 16.35
CA HIS A 14 5.76 2.66 16.26
C HIS A 14 6.03 3.80 15.27
N ASP A 15 6.97 4.67 15.63
CA ASP A 15 7.45 5.73 14.75
C ASP A 15 8.40 5.16 13.70
N LEU A 16 7.98 5.17 12.43
CA LEU A 16 8.74 4.66 11.29
C LEU A 16 9.97 5.52 10.94
N LEU A 17 10.08 6.72 11.51
CA LEU A 17 11.18 7.66 11.31
C LEU A 17 12.09 7.79 12.53
N ALA A 18 11.75 7.13 13.65
CA ALA A 18 12.60 7.15 14.83
C ALA A 18 13.96 6.50 14.55
N PRO A 19 15.07 7.11 15.01
CA PRO A 19 16.37 6.45 14.96
C PRO A 19 16.34 5.10 15.65
N GLY A 20 16.80 4.05 14.97
CA GLY A 20 16.83 2.69 15.53
C GLY A 20 15.49 1.96 15.56
N ALA A 21 14.43 2.49 14.91
CA ALA A 21 13.17 1.76 14.77
C ALA A 21 13.39 0.38 14.11
N PRO A 22 12.70 -0.68 14.57
CA PRO A 22 12.84 -2.04 14.03
C PRO A 22 12.34 -2.16 12.59
N ILE A 23 11.53 -1.21 12.14
CA ILE A 23 11.03 -1.06 10.78
C ILE A 23 11.25 0.38 10.36
N ARG A 24 11.72 0.59 9.13
CA ARG A 24 12.02 1.92 8.60
C ARG A 24 11.48 2.10 7.19
N LEU A 25 11.21 3.35 6.85
CA LEU A 25 11.04 3.80 5.48
C LEU A 25 12.35 4.42 5.00
N GLU A 26 12.80 4.03 3.82
CA GLU A 26 14.01 4.60 3.21
C GLU A 26 13.63 5.47 2.00
N PRO A 27 14.41 6.53 1.71
CA PRO A 27 14.21 7.32 0.50
C PRO A 27 14.31 6.46 -0.77
N ARG A 28 13.68 6.91 -1.85
CA ARG A 28 13.83 6.29 -3.16
C ARG A 28 15.33 6.25 -3.55
N PRO A 29 15.84 5.13 -4.09
CA PRO A 29 17.17 5.04 -4.68
C PRO A 29 17.47 6.19 -5.65
N ILE A 30 18.70 6.70 -5.59
CA ILE A 30 19.17 7.75 -6.49
C ILE A 30 19.20 7.21 -7.92
N GLY A 31 18.64 7.97 -8.86
CA GLY A 31 18.62 7.61 -10.28
C GLY A 31 17.44 6.74 -10.71
N GLU A 32 16.59 6.29 -9.78
CA GLU A 32 15.39 5.54 -10.15
C GLU A 32 14.37 6.47 -10.85
N PRO A 33 13.86 6.10 -12.04
CA PRO A 33 12.90 6.92 -12.78
C PRO A 33 11.61 7.11 -11.99
N ARG A 34 10.87 8.18 -12.30
CA ARG A 34 9.54 8.35 -11.73
C ARG A 34 8.62 7.27 -12.29
N PRO A 35 7.91 6.52 -11.43
CA PRO A 35 6.95 5.53 -11.91
C PRO A 35 5.72 6.23 -12.48
N ASP A 36 5.10 5.60 -13.47
CA ASP A 36 3.77 5.96 -13.92
C ASP A 36 2.76 5.49 -12.87
N ILE A 37 2.10 6.44 -12.22
CA ILE A 37 1.11 6.17 -11.17
C ILE A 37 -0.28 6.09 -11.79
N VAL A 38 -1.00 5.02 -11.46
CA VAL A 38 -2.41 4.82 -11.79
C VAL A 38 -3.23 4.85 -10.52
N GLU A 39 -4.47 5.34 -10.63
CA GLU A 39 -5.41 5.43 -9.53
C GLU A 39 -6.70 4.64 -9.78
N GLY A 40 -7.42 4.30 -8.71
CA GLY A 40 -8.72 3.65 -8.80
C GLY A 40 -9.34 3.33 -7.45
N PRO A 41 -10.50 2.65 -7.43
CA PRO A 41 -11.20 2.29 -6.20
C PRO A 41 -10.34 1.48 -5.23
N ARG A 42 -10.58 1.69 -3.93
CA ARG A 42 -9.95 0.87 -2.88
C ARG A 42 -10.50 -0.55 -2.92
N VAL A 43 -9.68 -1.53 -2.51
CA VAL A 43 -10.06 -2.94 -2.51
C VAL A 43 -10.80 -3.30 -1.23
N GLY A 44 -11.91 -4.05 -1.35
CA GLY A 44 -12.61 -4.63 -0.19
C GLY A 44 -13.46 -3.63 0.61
N ILE A 45 -13.85 -2.51 0.02
CA ILE A 45 -14.60 -1.43 0.70
C ILE A 45 -16.01 -1.20 0.16
N ALA A 46 -16.61 -2.18 -0.54
CA ALA A 46 -17.94 -2.02 -1.13
C ALA A 46 -19.02 -1.63 -0.08
N TYR A 47 -18.82 -2.03 1.17
CA TYR A 47 -19.67 -1.67 2.31
C TYR A 47 -19.72 -0.16 2.61
N ALA A 48 -18.76 0.62 2.12
CA ALA A 48 -18.68 2.05 2.39
C ALA A 48 -19.74 2.88 1.65
N GLY A 49 -20.42 2.29 0.64
CA GLY A 49 -21.41 2.97 -0.18
C GLY A 49 -20.83 4.10 -1.04
N GLU A 50 -21.68 4.72 -1.86
CA GLU A 50 -21.28 5.87 -2.67
C GLU A 50 -21.30 7.18 -1.87
N PRO A 51 -20.38 8.12 -2.15
CA PRO A 51 -19.36 8.08 -3.21
C PRO A 51 -18.07 7.33 -2.81
N TRP A 52 -17.95 6.85 -1.57
CA TRP A 52 -16.69 6.39 -0.98
C TRP A 52 -16.14 5.10 -1.59
N ALA A 53 -17.02 4.26 -2.12
CA ALA A 53 -16.69 3.04 -2.83
C ALA A 53 -16.02 3.33 -4.18
N SER A 54 -16.48 4.35 -4.92
CA SER A 54 -15.95 4.68 -6.25
C SER A 54 -14.77 5.66 -6.25
N LYS A 55 -14.46 6.33 -5.13
CA LYS A 55 -13.33 7.28 -5.06
C LYS A 55 -12.00 6.62 -5.47
N PRO A 56 -11.18 7.30 -6.31
CA PRO A 56 -9.92 6.77 -6.83
C PRO A 56 -8.77 6.92 -5.80
N TRP A 57 -8.95 6.39 -4.60
CA TRP A 57 -8.01 6.57 -3.48
C TRP A 57 -7.02 5.43 -3.29
N ARG A 58 -6.91 4.54 -4.27
CA ARG A 58 -5.85 3.54 -4.34
C ARG A 58 -4.89 3.93 -5.45
N LEU A 59 -3.60 4.01 -5.13
CA LEU A 59 -2.52 4.35 -6.06
C LEU A 59 -1.60 3.14 -6.26
N TRP A 60 -1.11 2.93 -7.48
CA TRP A 60 -0.11 1.90 -7.79
C TRP A 60 0.71 2.24 -9.04
N ILE A 61 1.82 1.52 -9.25
CA ILE A 61 2.68 1.66 -10.44
C ILE A 61 2.08 0.88 -11.61
N ALA A 62 1.91 1.52 -12.76
CA ALA A 62 1.41 0.91 -13.99
C ALA A 62 2.22 -0.35 -14.36
N GLY A 63 1.53 -1.44 -14.69
CA GLY A 63 2.17 -2.70 -15.15
C GLY A 63 3.01 -3.46 -14.12
N ASN A 64 3.11 -2.98 -12.87
CA ASN A 64 3.96 -3.63 -11.87
C ASN A 64 3.36 -4.98 -11.42
N PRO A 65 4.10 -6.11 -11.55
CA PRO A 65 3.57 -7.45 -11.29
C PRO A 65 3.28 -7.71 -9.81
N SER A 66 3.84 -6.91 -8.90
CA SER A 66 3.62 -7.04 -7.46
C SER A 66 2.32 -6.38 -6.98
N VAL A 67 1.58 -5.70 -7.86
CA VAL A 67 0.31 -5.06 -7.50
C VAL A 67 -0.74 -6.12 -7.17
N SER A 68 -1.26 -6.04 -5.95
CA SER A 68 -2.35 -6.91 -5.50
C SER A 68 -3.62 -6.69 -6.33
N ARG A 69 -4.41 -7.75 -6.50
CA ARG A 69 -5.72 -7.70 -7.18
C ARG A 69 -6.84 -7.88 -6.16
N PRO A 70 -8.05 -7.31 -6.39
CA PRO A 70 -9.22 -7.70 -5.64
C PRO A 70 -9.37 -9.22 -5.64
N ARG A 71 -9.74 -9.81 -4.49
CA ARG A 71 -10.16 -11.21 -4.52
C ARG A 71 -11.41 -11.32 -5.38
N PRO A 72 -11.49 -12.32 -6.27
CA PRO A 72 -12.75 -12.64 -6.93
C PRO A 72 -13.85 -12.82 -5.89
N ILE A 73 -15.02 -12.27 -6.15
CA ILE A 73 -16.22 -12.64 -5.41
C ILE A 73 -16.56 -14.06 -5.88
N ALA A 74 -16.68 -15.00 -4.94
CA ALA A 74 -17.15 -16.35 -5.20
C ALA A 74 -18.65 -16.36 -5.47
#